data_AF-A0A3P8DXY8-F1
#
_entry.id   AF-A0A3P8DXY8-F1
#
_cell.length_a   1.000
_cell.length_b   1.000
_cell.length_c   1.000
_cell.angle_alpha   90.00
_cell.angle_beta   90.00
_cell.angle_gamma   90.00
#
_symmetry.space_group_name_H-M   'P 1'
#
loop_
_entity.id
_entity.type
_entity.pdbx_description
1 polymer ?
#
loop_
_entity_poly.entity_id
_entity_poly.type
_entity_poly.pdbx_seq_one_letter_code
_entity_poly.pdbx_strand_id
1 'polypeptide(L)'
;MKNQTDALRNLSLRILDSLDGRVVEQQLTLERIGVPAFLRTTNAQIIRIQMRILDWIVRLSRRSLPQSSSLSNSETISSTWPP
;
A
#
# COMPACT_ATOMS: atom_id res chain seq x y z
N MET A 1 35.82 6.13 -21.68
CA MET A 1 34.41 6.54 -21.80
C MET A 1 33.46 5.37 -22.06
N LYS A 2 33.69 4.48 -23.06
CA LYS A 2 32.82 3.31 -23.34
C LYS A 2 32.64 2.36 -22.13
N ASN A 3 33.71 2.07 -21.39
CA ASN A 3 33.64 1.17 -20.23
C ASN A 3 32.78 1.74 -19.08
N GLN A 4 32.70 3.06 -18.94
CA GLN A 4 31.90 3.70 -17.88
C GLN A 4 30.41 3.66 -18.23
N THR A 5 30.05 3.88 -19.50
CA THR A 5 28.66 3.75 -19.95
C THR A 5 28.16 2.32 -19.84
N ASP A 6 29.03 1.33 -20.12
CA ASP A 6 28.69 -0.08 -19.97
C ASP A 6 28.56 -0.49 -18.50
N ALA A 7 29.43 0.02 -17.62
CA ALA A 7 29.32 -0.19 -16.18
C ALA A 7 28.01 0.39 -15.62
N LEU A 8 27.63 1.61 -16.03
CA LEU A 8 26.37 2.23 -15.64
C LEU A 8 25.15 1.44 -16.14
N ARG A 9 25.19 0.97 -17.40
CA ARG A 9 24.12 0.13 -17.96
C ARG A 9 23.95 -1.16 -17.17
N ASN A 10 25.05 -1.86 -16.86
CA ASN A 10 25.02 -3.08 -16.07
C ASN A 10 24.46 -2.84 -14.66
N LEU A 11 24.83 -1.72 -14.03
CA LEU A 11 24.28 -1.33 -12.74
C LEU A 11 22.76 -1.11 -12.83
N SER A 12 22.28 -0.38 -13.83
CA SER A 12 20.84 -0.15 -14.03
C SER A 12 20.05 -1.45 -14.21
N LEU A 13 20.58 -2.40 -14.97
CA LEU A 13 19.95 -3.71 -15.16
C LEU A 13 19.87 -4.50 -13.85
N ARG A 14 20.92 -4.48 -13.03
CA ARG A 14 20.93 -5.12 -11.71
C ARG A 14 19.92 -4.49 -10.75
N ILE A 15 19.78 -3.17 -10.78
CA ILE A 15 18.79 -2.46 -9.97
C ILE A 15 17.37 -2.87 -10.39
N LEU A 16 17.11 -2.92 -11.71
CA LEU A 16 15.81 -3.33 -12.24
C LEU A 16 15.46 -4.77 -11.83
N ASP A 17 16.40 -5.71 -11.99
CA ASP A 17 16.23 -7.11 -11.60
C ASP A 17 15.94 -7.25 -10.10
N SER A 18 16.69 -6.52 -9.26
CA SER A 18 16.44 -6.49 -7.82
C SER A 18 15.05 -5.92 -7.49
N LEU A 19 14.64 -4.86 -8.18
CA LEU A 19 13.32 -4.25 -7.99
C LEU A 19 12.20 -5.22 -8.37
N ASP A 20 12.32 -5.88 -9.52
CA ASP A 20 11.35 -6.88 -9.99
C ASP A 20 11.24 -8.05 -9.01
N GLY A 21 12.37 -8.53 -8.48
CA GLY A 21 12.40 -9.54 -7.42
C GLY A 21 11.58 -9.14 -6.19
N ARG A 22 11.69 -7.88 -5.75
CA ARG A 22 10.90 -7.36 -4.62
C ARG A 22 9.41 -7.22 -4.94
N VAL A 23 9.06 -6.83 -6.16
CA VAL A 23 7.65 -6.77 -6.60
C VAL A 23 7.02 -8.16 -6.57
N VAL A 24 7.74 -9.18 -7.04
CA VAL A 24 7.27 -10.58 -7.00
C VAL A 24 7.04 -11.07 -5.57
N GLU A 25 7.98 -10.78 -4.66
CA GLU A 25 7.85 -11.16 -3.25
C GLU A 25 6.63 -10.49 -2.58
N GLN A 26 6.40 -9.20 -2.85
CA GLN A 26 5.24 -8.46 -2.35
C GLN A 26 3.93 -9.04 -2.89
N GLN A 27 3.86 -9.30 -4.20
CA GLN A 27 2.69 -9.92 -4.82
C GLN A 27 2.39 -11.27 -4.19
N LEU A 28 3.41 -12.14 -4.04
CA LEU A 28 3.24 -13.47 -3.44
C LEU A 28 2.74 -13.38 -1.99
N THR A 29 3.27 -12.44 -1.22
CA THR A 29 2.87 -12.24 0.18
C THR A 29 1.42 -11.78 0.29
N LEU A 30 1.03 -10.78 -0.49
CA LEU A 30 -0.33 -10.21 -0.46
C LEU A 30 -1.37 -11.16 -1.05
N GLU A 31 -0.99 -11.93 -2.07
CA GLU A 31 -1.82 -13.01 -2.64
C GLU A 31 -2.07 -14.11 -1.59
N ARG A 32 -1.03 -14.53 -0.85
CA ARG A 32 -1.16 -15.55 0.21
C ARG A 32 -2.05 -15.10 1.37
N ILE A 33 -2.04 -13.80 1.70
CA ILE A 33 -2.89 -13.22 2.75
C ILE A 33 -4.32 -13.00 2.24
N GLY A 34 -4.56 -13.16 0.94
CA GLY A 34 -5.88 -13.00 0.32
C GLY A 34 -6.29 -11.55 0.14
N VAL A 35 -5.33 -10.62 0.02
CA VAL A 35 -5.64 -9.21 -0.21
C VAL A 35 -6.21 -9.04 -1.62
N PRO A 36 -7.47 -8.59 -1.77
CA PRO A 36 -8.08 -8.41 -3.09
C PRO A 36 -7.25 -7.46 -3.97
N ALA A 37 -7.26 -7.70 -5.28
CA ALA A 37 -6.47 -6.99 -6.30
C ALA A 37 -4.95 -7.29 -6.31
N PHE A 38 -4.40 -8.00 -5.31
CA PHE A 38 -3.01 -8.47 -5.31
C PHE A 38 -2.92 -9.93 -5.72
N LEU A 39 -2.49 -10.11 -6.96
CA LEU A 39 -2.31 -11.39 -7.63
C LEU A 39 -0.92 -11.38 -8.24
N ARG A 40 -0.20 -12.49 -8.23
CA ARG A 40 1.04 -12.63 -8.99
C ARG A 40 0.76 -12.44 -10.47
N THR A 41 1.44 -11.47 -11.08
CA THR A 41 1.26 -11.14 -12.50
C THR A 41 2.51 -10.46 -13.04
N THR A 42 2.80 -10.71 -14.33
CA THR A 42 3.86 -10.02 -15.09
C THR A 42 3.31 -8.89 -15.96
N ASN A 43 1.99 -8.63 -15.93
CA ASN A 43 1.39 -7.55 -16.68
C ASN A 43 1.74 -6.20 -16.05
N ALA A 44 2.55 -5.41 -16.74
CA ALA A 44 3.05 -4.12 -16.26
C ALA A 44 1.93 -3.13 -15.87
N GLN A 45 0.78 -3.14 -16.55
CA GLN A 45 -0.34 -2.25 -16.19
C GLN A 45 -0.98 -2.66 -14.86
N ILE A 46 -1.17 -3.97 -14.66
CA ILE A 46 -1.73 -4.50 -13.41
C ILE A 46 -0.75 -4.28 -12.24
N ILE A 47 0.55 -4.50 -12.46
CA ILE A 47 1.60 -4.20 -11.48
C ILE A 47 1.55 -2.72 -11.07
N ARG A 48 1.44 -1.79 -12.04
CA ARG A 48 1.32 -0.35 -11.74
C ARG A 48 0.09 -0.02 -10.90
N ILE A 49 -1.03 -0.70 -11.14
CA ILE A 49 -2.26 -0.52 -10.35
C ILE A 49 -2.04 -1.04 -8.93
N GLN A 50 -1.51 -2.25 -8.77
CA GLN A 50 -1.18 -2.83 -7.46
C GLN A 50 -0.24 -1.92 -6.65
N MET A 51 0.79 -1.36 -7.29
CA MET A 51 1.72 -0.42 -6.64
C MET A 51 1.05 0.89 -6.21
N ARG A 52 0.10 1.41 -6.99
CA ARG A 52 -0.69 2.59 -6.60
C ARG A 52 -1.61 2.31 -5.41
N ILE A 53 -2.22 1.12 -5.37
CA ILE A 53 -3.05 0.68 -4.25
C ILE A 53 -2.17 0.55 -2.98
N LEU A 54 -0.97 -0.03 -3.09
CA LEU A 54 -0.02 -0.11 -1.98
C LEU A 54 0.41 1.27 -1.46
N ASP A 55 0.79 2.18 -2.35
CA ASP A 55 1.12 3.56 -1.96
C ASP A 55 -0.05 4.20 -1.19
N TRP A 56 -1.28 4.02 -1.68
CA TRP A 56 -2.45 4.55 -1.02
C TRP A 56 -2.67 3.94 0.38
N ILE A 57 -2.58 2.61 0.53
CA ILE A 57 -2.71 1.93 1.83
C ILE A 57 -1.65 2.43 2.82
N VAL A 58 -0.38 2.54 2.39
CA VAL A 58 0.72 3.03 3.23
C VAL A 58 0.53 4.49 3.62
N ARG A 59 -0.01 5.32 2.72
CA ARG A 59 -0.32 6.72 3.02
C ARG A 59 -1.47 6.84 4.01
N LEU A 60 -2.50 6.00 3.89
CA LEU A 60 -3.60 5.94 4.85
C LEU A 60 -3.13 5.49 6.23
N SER A 61 -2.26 4.49 6.31
CA SER A 61 -1.77 3.97 7.60
C SER A 61 -0.94 4.97 8.39
N ARG A 62 -0.37 5.97 7.71
CA ARG A 62 0.40 7.07 8.32
C ARG A 62 -0.44 8.28 8.69
N ARG A 63 -1.70 8.33 8.22
CA ARG A 63 -2.63 9.41 8.57
C ARG A 63 -3.30 9.04 9.89
N SER A 64 -3.37 9.98 10.82
CA SER A 64 -4.31 9.85 11.92
C SER A 64 -5.72 9.75 11.32
N LEU A 65 -6.47 8.71 11.67
CA LEU A 65 -7.90 8.73 11.40
C LEU A 65 -8.44 10.03 12.01
N PRO A 66 -9.33 10.76 11.31
CA PRO A 66 -10.00 11.88 11.95
C PRO A 66 -10.61 11.33 13.24
N GLN A 67 -10.13 11.83 14.38
CA GLN A 67 -10.82 11.54 15.64
C GLN A 67 -12.26 11.98 15.40
N SER A 68 -13.21 11.11 15.71
CA SER A 68 -14.61 11.48 15.79
C SER A 68 -14.78 12.47 16.94
N SER A 69 -14.30 13.70 16.77
CA SER A 69 -14.59 14.81 17.66
C SER A 69 -16.03 15.21 17.40
N SER A 70 -16.87 15.12 18.44
CA SER A 70 -18.33 15.18 18.51
C SER A 70 -19.01 13.83 18.23
N LEU A 71 -19.79 13.25 19.13
CA LEU A 71 -20.72 13.87 20.08
C LEU A 71 -20.51 13.37 21.53
N SER A 72 -19.89 14.18 22.36
CA SER A 72 -20.15 14.18 23.81
C SER A 72 -20.93 15.43 24.16
N ASN A 73 -22.12 15.59 23.57
CA ASN A 73 -23.12 16.41 24.22
C ASN A 73 -23.70 15.52 25.33
N SER A 74 -23.22 15.72 26.55
CA SER A 74 -23.93 15.26 27.75
C SER A 74 -25.25 16.03 27.83
N GLU A 75 -26.23 15.62 27.03
CA GLU A 75 -27.62 15.86 27.38
C GLU A 75 -27.93 14.88 28.52
N THR A 76 -28.13 15.47 29.69
CA THR A 76 -28.72 14.86 30.87
C THR A 76 -30.04 14.19 30.47
N ILE A 77 -29.99 12.90 30.13
CA ILE A 77 -31.20 12.09 29.97
C ILE A 77 -31.76 11.90 31.37
N SER A 78 -32.73 12.76 31.69
CA SER A 78 -33.59 12.69 32.86
C SER A 78 -34.06 11.25 33.08
N SER A 79 -33.67 10.67 34.23
CA SER A 79 -34.21 9.41 34.75
C SER A 79 -35.67 9.60 35.14
N THR A 80 -36.58 9.45 34.18
CA THR A 80 -38.00 9.18 34.45
C THR A 80 -38.54 8.32 33.33
N TRP A 81 -38.62 7.03 33.63
CA TRP A 81 -39.45 6.06 32.92
C TRP A 81 -40.92 6.34 33.34
N PRO A 82 -41.90 6.52 32.41
CA PRO A 82 -43.31 6.50 32.78
C PRO A 82 -43.82 5.07 33.07
N PRO A 83 -45.03 4.94 33.66
CA PRO A 83 -45.52 3.74 34.38
C PRO A 83 -45.86 2.54 33.50
#